data_AF-A0A813Y7E5-F1
#
_entry.id   AF-A0A813Y7E5-F1
#
_cell.length_a   1.000
_cell.length_b   1.000
_cell.length_c   1.000
_cell.angle_alpha   90.00
_cell.angle_beta   90.00
_cell.angle_gamma   90.00
#
_symmetry.space_group_name_H-M   'P 1'
#
loop_
_entity.id
_entity.type
_entity.pdbx_description
1 polymer ?
#
loop_
_entity_poly.entity_id
_entity_poly.type
_entity_poly.pdbx_seq_one_letter_code
_entity_poly.pdbx_strand_id
1 'polypeptide(L)'
;MAPELLRCSPRNSMLGYGLPVDLWACGVILYRLLNGFLPFRSRKQYLMFRKIREGQYTMTGSEWNDVSETAKDLIRHLLDIDPSKRYTAAQALQHSFFNNERTQRKNFMAKRTLKAYIILIWLIHRLRTLHYRPQYIQRKELLENPYRFKSYREKDEDQNRAILFQTEEKSDLAHQESELFDSQRQNEADEGCTLR
;
A
#
# COMPACT_ATOMS: atom_id res chain seq x y z
N MET A 1 0.58 -5.55 33.36
CA MET A 1 0.42 -5.69 34.81
C MET A 1 1.42 -6.74 35.29
N ALA A 2 2.29 -6.38 36.22
CA ALA A 2 3.28 -7.28 36.79
C ALA A 2 2.64 -8.23 37.82
N PRO A 3 3.19 -9.44 38.04
CA PRO A 3 2.59 -10.44 38.92
C PRO A 3 2.44 -9.99 40.38
N GLU A 4 3.34 -9.14 40.87
CA GLU A 4 3.30 -8.54 42.20
C GLU A 4 2.08 -7.63 42.40
N LEU A 5 1.66 -6.92 41.35
CA LEU A 5 0.46 -6.06 41.40
C LEU A 5 -0.83 -6.86 41.57
N LEU A 6 -0.86 -8.10 41.05
CA LEU A 6 -2.01 -8.99 41.21
C LEU A 6 -2.13 -9.56 42.63
N ARG A 7 -1.05 -9.50 43.42
CA ARG A 7 -1.02 -9.94 44.83
C ARG A 7 -1.47 -8.83 45.78
N CYS A 8 -1.57 -7.58 45.31
CA CYS A 8 -2.02 -6.45 46.11
C CYS A 8 -3.53 -6.59 46.40
N SER A 9 -3.87 -7.13 47.58
CA SER A 9 -5.24 -7.16 48.10
C SER A 9 -5.54 -5.83 48.80
N PRO A 10 -6.74 -5.24 48.67
CA PRO A 10 -7.12 -4.00 49.37
C PRO A 10 -7.08 -4.10 50.90
N ARG A 11 -6.85 -5.29 51.48
CA ARG A 11 -6.68 -5.53 52.91
C ARG A 11 -5.24 -5.47 53.41
N ASN A 12 -4.23 -5.45 52.53
CA ASN A 12 -2.81 -5.35 52.90
C ASN A 12 -2.19 -4.18 52.16
N SER A 13 -2.15 -3.02 52.81
CA SER A 13 -1.56 -1.76 52.34
C SER A 13 -0.02 -1.73 52.45
N MET A 14 0.68 -2.85 52.32
CA MET A 14 2.13 -2.88 52.52
C MET A 14 2.82 -3.85 51.56
N LEU A 15 2.96 -3.42 50.31
CA LEU A 15 4.12 -3.69 49.45
C LEU A 15 3.97 -2.68 48.30
N GLY A 16 4.44 -1.46 48.57
CA GLY A 16 4.41 -0.37 47.62
C GLY A 16 5.00 -0.82 46.29
N TYR A 17 4.32 -0.46 45.22
CA TYR A 17 4.84 -0.51 43.86
C TYR A 17 6.31 -0.09 43.84
N GLY A 18 7.17 -0.92 43.27
CA GLY A 18 8.59 -0.64 43.16
C GLY A 18 9.04 -0.46 41.72
N LEU A 19 10.25 0.08 41.56
CA LEU A 19 11.00 0.15 40.30
C LEU A 19 11.00 -1.15 39.45
N PRO A 20 11.04 -2.39 40.01
CA PRO A 20 11.02 -3.59 39.17
C PRO A 20 9.73 -3.75 38.35
N VAL A 21 8.61 -3.11 38.75
CA VAL A 21 7.34 -3.20 38.01
C VAL A 21 7.46 -2.54 36.63
N ASP A 22 8.22 -1.45 36.52
CA ASP A 22 8.48 -0.77 35.25
C ASP A 22 9.30 -1.68 34.31
N LEU A 23 10.28 -2.40 34.85
CA LEU A 23 11.12 -3.32 34.09
C LEU A 23 10.32 -4.50 33.52
N TRP A 24 9.31 -4.98 34.26
CA TRP A 24 8.36 -5.95 33.73
C TRP A 24 7.56 -5.38 32.55
N ALA A 25 7.07 -4.14 32.68
CA ALA A 25 6.35 -3.47 31.59
C ALA A 25 7.24 -3.29 30.35
N CYS A 26 8.50 -2.90 30.54
CA CYS A 26 9.51 -2.83 29.47
C CYS A 26 9.70 -4.19 28.78
N GLY A 27 9.79 -5.30 29.55
CA GLY A 27 9.87 -6.65 28.99
C GLY A 27 8.67 -7.03 28.13
N VAL A 28 7.45 -6.67 28.55
CA VAL A 28 6.22 -6.90 27.77
C VAL A 28 6.20 -6.07 26.49
N ILE A 29 6.66 -4.81 26.55
CA ILE A 29 6.76 -3.93 25.38
C ILE A 29 7.80 -4.50 24.40
N LEU A 30 8.98 -4.87 24.89
CA LEU A 30 10.04 -5.45 24.07
C LEU A 30 9.57 -6.73 23.36
N TYR A 31 8.89 -7.63 24.07
CA TYR A 31 8.29 -8.84 23.49
C TYR A 31 7.38 -8.47 22.30
N ARG A 32 6.50 -7.47 22.48
CA ARG A 32 5.58 -7.02 21.43
C ARG A 32 6.30 -6.36 20.25
N LEU A 33 7.38 -5.62 20.50
CA LEU A 33 8.15 -4.98 19.44
C LEU A 33 8.85 -5.99 18.53
N LEU A 34 9.23 -7.16 19.06
CA LEU A 34 9.93 -8.18 18.28
C LEU A 34 9.00 -9.04 17.42
N ASN A 35 7.79 -9.37 17.90
CA ASN A 35 6.88 -10.31 17.21
C ASN A 35 5.48 -9.77 16.90
N GLY A 36 5.14 -8.56 17.35
CA GLY A 36 3.82 -7.94 17.14
C GLY A 36 2.69 -8.42 18.06
N PHE A 37 2.92 -9.41 18.93
CA PHE A 37 1.92 -10.00 19.82
C PHE A 37 2.21 -9.74 21.30
N LEU A 38 1.17 -9.84 22.14
CA LEU A 38 1.34 -9.75 23.59
C LEU A 38 1.73 -11.11 24.18
N PRO A 39 2.67 -11.16 25.16
CA PRO A 39 3.12 -12.42 25.77
C PRO A 39 1.98 -13.13 26.52
N PHE A 40 1.18 -12.37 27.25
CA PHE A 40 0.07 -12.89 28.05
C PHE A 40 -1.27 -12.57 27.38
N ARG A 41 -1.59 -13.25 26.27
CA ARG A 41 -2.90 -13.14 25.60
C ARG A 41 -3.78 -14.34 25.92
N SER A 42 -5.03 -14.08 26.31
CA SER A 42 -6.07 -15.10 26.46
C SER A 42 -7.46 -14.49 26.22
N ARG A 43 -8.43 -15.30 25.79
CA ARG A 43 -9.82 -14.86 25.62
C ARG A 43 -10.49 -14.54 26.95
N LYS A 44 -10.12 -15.24 28.02
CA LYS A 44 -10.69 -15.07 29.36
C LYS A 44 -9.70 -14.35 30.25
N GLN A 45 -10.14 -13.30 30.94
CA GLN A 45 -9.29 -12.45 31.77
C GLN A 45 -8.63 -13.22 32.93
N TYR A 46 -9.35 -14.14 33.59
CA TYR A 46 -8.77 -14.96 34.66
C TYR A 46 -7.63 -15.86 34.17
N LEU A 47 -7.71 -16.39 32.94
CA LEU A 47 -6.64 -17.19 32.33
C LEU A 47 -5.43 -16.32 32.01
N MET A 48 -5.64 -15.08 31.57
CA MET A 48 -4.57 -14.12 31.36
C MET A 48 -3.84 -13.81 32.67
N PHE A 49 -4.57 -13.52 33.76
CA PHE A 49 -3.96 -13.30 35.06
C PHE A 49 -3.24 -14.52 35.60
N ARG A 50 -3.78 -15.73 35.37
CA ARG A 50 -3.08 -16.97 35.71
C ARG A 50 -1.74 -17.08 34.98
N LYS A 51 -1.71 -16.83 33.66
CA LYS A 51 -0.47 -16.82 32.88
C LYS A 51 0.54 -15.78 33.39
N ILE A 52 0.09 -14.59 33.76
CA ILE A 52 0.95 -13.54 34.34
C ILE A 52 1.54 -14.01 35.67
N ARG A 53 0.72 -14.59 36.56
CA ARG A 53 1.16 -15.11 37.87
C ARG A 53 2.15 -16.27 37.74
N GLU A 54 1.97 -17.11 36.74
CA GLU A 54 2.82 -18.27 36.46
C GLU A 54 4.02 -17.93 35.56
N GLY A 55 4.12 -16.69 35.07
CA GLY A 55 5.18 -16.28 34.12
C GLY A 55 5.18 -17.09 32.82
N GLN A 56 4.04 -17.67 32.44
CA GLN A 56 3.94 -18.54 31.26
C GLN A 56 3.80 -17.72 29.98
N TYR A 57 4.88 -17.64 29.21
CA TYR A 57 4.91 -17.13 27.85
C TYR A 57 5.74 -18.07 26.97
N THR A 58 5.46 -18.09 25.66
CA THR A 58 6.13 -18.98 24.72
C THR A 58 6.88 -18.18 23.66
N MET A 59 8.18 -18.42 23.54
CA MET A 59 9.04 -17.86 22.47
C MET A 59 9.33 -18.90 21.39
N THR A 60 8.36 -19.78 21.13
CA THR A 60 8.45 -20.89 20.18
C THR A 60 7.51 -20.63 19.02
N GLY A 61 8.04 -20.58 17.79
CA GLY A 61 7.25 -20.38 16.56
C GLY A 61 8.06 -19.76 15.43
N SER A 62 7.50 -19.74 14.22
CA SER A 62 8.09 -19.12 13.02
C SER A 62 8.51 -17.68 13.24
N GLU A 63 7.68 -16.91 13.96
CA GLU A 63 7.92 -15.49 14.28
C GLU A 63 9.21 -15.25 15.07
N TRP A 64 9.68 -16.26 15.81
CA TRP A 64 10.86 -16.16 16.67
C TRP A 64 12.14 -16.70 16.01
N ASN A 65 12.06 -17.22 14.78
CA ASN A 65 13.21 -17.74 14.06
C ASN A 65 14.17 -16.62 13.61
N ASP A 66 13.63 -15.46 13.27
CA ASP A 66 14.42 -14.29 12.85
C ASP A 66 14.95 -13.44 14.02
N VAL A 67 14.47 -13.70 15.23
CA VAL A 67 14.83 -12.95 16.44
C VAL A 67 16.09 -13.54 17.07
N SER A 68 17.10 -12.70 17.30
CA SER A 68 18.36 -13.09 17.94
C SER A 68 18.15 -13.72 19.32
N GLU A 69 18.97 -14.72 19.67
CA GLU A 69 18.89 -15.37 20.98
C GLU A 69 19.22 -14.37 22.12
N THR A 70 20.11 -13.41 21.86
CA THR A 70 20.41 -12.31 22.79
C THR A 70 19.18 -11.46 23.14
N ALA A 71 18.27 -11.26 22.19
CA ALA A 71 17.03 -10.52 22.47
C ALA A 71 16.05 -11.35 23.31
N LYS A 72 15.94 -12.66 23.02
CA LYS A 72 15.12 -13.58 23.80
C LYS A 72 15.64 -13.67 25.24
N ASP A 73 16.95 -13.73 25.41
CA ASP A 73 17.60 -13.79 26.71
C ASP A 73 17.31 -12.53 27.56
N LEU A 74 17.40 -11.34 26.96
CA LEU A 74 17.03 -10.10 27.65
C LEU A 74 15.56 -10.13 28.14
N ILE A 75 14.64 -10.62 27.30
CA ILE A 75 13.23 -10.72 27.69
C ILE A 75 13.04 -11.71 28.86
N ARG A 76 13.78 -12.83 28.89
CA ARG A 76 13.71 -13.79 29.99
C ARG A 76 14.08 -13.16 31.33
N HIS A 77 15.12 -12.34 31.36
CA HIS A 77 15.57 -11.63 32.56
C HIS A 77 14.65 -10.48 32.98
N LEU A 78 13.98 -9.82 32.03
CA LEU A 78 12.99 -8.76 32.30
C LEU A 78 11.63 -9.30 32.77
N LEU A 79 11.22 -10.48 32.27
CA LEU A 79 9.97 -11.14 32.61
C LEU A 79 10.13 -12.22 33.70
N ASP A 80 11.08 -12.02 34.62
CA ASP A 80 11.16 -12.86 35.83
C ASP A 80 10.03 -12.54 36.80
N ILE A 81 9.40 -13.59 37.32
CA ILE A 81 8.30 -13.53 38.28
C ILE A 81 8.79 -12.97 39.62
N ASP A 82 10.03 -13.31 40.01
CA ASP A 82 10.64 -12.80 41.23
C ASP A 82 11.22 -11.40 40.97
N PRO A 83 10.66 -10.34 41.58
CA PRO A 83 11.16 -8.97 41.37
C PRO A 83 12.61 -8.78 41.86
N SER A 84 13.10 -9.65 42.74
CA SER A 84 14.48 -9.58 43.26
C SER A 84 15.51 -10.13 42.27
N LYS A 85 15.09 -11.05 41.39
CA LYS A 85 15.94 -11.65 40.35
C LYS A 85 15.83 -10.92 39.02
N ARG A 86 14.76 -10.15 38.84
CA ARG A 86 14.51 -9.33 37.66
C ARG A 86 15.64 -8.32 37.48
N TYR A 87 16.10 -8.16 36.24
CA TYR A 87 17.14 -7.18 35.92
C TYR A 87 16.71 -5.76 36.29
N THR A 88 17.65 -5.02 36.86
CA THR A 88 17.54 -3.57 37.01
C THR A 88 17.77 -2.86 35.68
N ALA A 89 17.35 -1.60 35.57
CA ALA A 89 17.55 -0.82 34.35
C ALA A 89 19.03 -0.73 33.94
N ALA A 90 19.93 -0.57 34.91
CA ALA A 90 21.37 -0.53 34.66
C ALA A 90 21.91 -1.87 34.11
N GLN A 91 21.47 -2.99 34.69
CA GLN A 91 21.86 -4.33 34.21
C GLN A 91 21.28 -4.62 32.82
N ALA A 92 20.02 -4.25 32.58
CA ALA A 92 19.37 -4.42 31.28
C ALA A 92 20.09 -3.65 30.17
N LEU A 93 20.56 -2.42 30.43
CA LEU A 93 21.30 -1.61 29.48
C LEU A 93 22.70 -2.17 29.15
N GLN A 94 23.34 -2.85 30.09
CA GLN A 94 24.64 -3.50 29.89
C GLN A 94 24.54 -4.83 29.13
N HIS A 95 23.32 -5.30 28.84
CA HIS A 95 23.10 -6.59 28.19
C HIS A 95 23.66 -6.63 26.76
N SER A 96 24.13 -7.80 26.34
CA SER A 96 24.69 -8.06 25.00
C SER A 96 23.77 -7.65 23.85
N PHE A 97 22.46 -7.63 24.09
CA PHE A 97 21.45 -7.13 23.15
C PHE A 97 21.72 -5.67 22.70
N PHE A 98 22.12 -4.80 23.62
CA PHE A 98 22.42 -3.39 23.32
C PHE A 98 23.86 -3.18 22.85
N ASN A 99 24.79 -4.04 23.28
CA ASN A 99 26.21 -3.94 22.89
C ASN A 99 26.49 -4.42 21.45
N ASN A 100 25.55 -5.11 20.81
CA ASN A 100 25.75 -5.65 19.47
C ASN A 100 25.35 -4.61 18.39
N GLU A 101 26.13 -3.53 18.28
CA GLU A 101 25.89 -2.35 17.43
C GLU A 101 25.89 -2.60 15.91
N ARG A 102 25.83 -3.84 15.43
CA ARG A 102 25.81 -4.12 13.98
C ARG A 102 24.79 -5.20 13.65
N THR A 103 23.52 -4.93 13.93
CA THR A 103 22.48 -5.54 13.10
C THR A 103 22.75 -5.09 11.68
N GLN A 104 23.37 -5.98 10.90
CA GLN A 104 23.49 -5.86 9.45
C GLN A 104 22.12 -5.44 8.97
N ARG A 105 21.96 -4.19 8.55
CA ARG A 105 20.75 -3.76 7.85
C ARG A 105 20.68 -4.70 6.67
N LYS A 106 19.86 -5.76 6.75
CA LYS A 106 19.54 -6.58 5.58
C LYS A 106 18.98 -5.55 4.61
N ASN A 107 19.77 -5.19 3.60
CA ASN A 107 19.39 -4.19 2.63
C ASN A 107 18.07 -4.68 2.07
N PHE A 108 16.96 -4.09 2.51
CA PHE A 108 15.64 -4.37 2.00
C PHE A 108 15.67 -3.87 0.55
N MET A 109 16.13 -4.75 -0.34
CA MET A 109 16.41 -4.47 -1.74
C MET A 109 15.11 -4.42 -2.55
N ALA A 110 14.04 -3.87 -1.96
CA ALA A 110 12.77 -3.63 -2.62
C ALA A 110 12.94 -2.83 -3.92
N LYS A 111 13.92 -1.91 -3.96
CA LYS A 111 14.23 -1.15 -5.18
C LYS A 111 14.80 -2.02 -6.31
N ARG A 112 15.55 -3.09 -6.00
CA ARG A 112 16.13 -3.98 -7.03
C ARG A 112 15.13 -5.03 -7.49
N THR A 113 14.34 -5.59 -6.57
CA THR A 113 13.29 -6.55 -6.92
C THR A 113 12.21 -5.89 -7.77
N LEU A 114 11.73 -4.70 -7.39
CA LEU A 114 10.70 -3.97 -8.16
C LEU A 114 11.18 -3.61 -9.57
N LYS A 115 12.41 -3.10 -9.71
CA LYS A 115 12.99 -2.80 -11.03
C LYS A 115 13.09 -4.05 -11.92
N ALA A 116 13.47 -5.19 -11.36
CA ALA A 116 13.53 -6.46 -12.10
C ALA A 116 12.14 -6.91 -12.58
N TYR A 117 11.10 -6.79 -11.74
CA TYR A 117 9.72 -7.10 -12.14
C TYR A 117 9.20 -6.18 -13.24
N ILE A 118 9.48 -4.88 -13.19
CA ILE A 118 9.11 -3.95 -14.27
C ILE A 118 9.78 -4.37 -15.58
N ILE A 119 11.09 -4.62 -15.58
CA ILE A 119 11.82 -5.04 -16.78
C ILE A 119 11.26 -6.36 -17.33
N LEU A 120 10.90 -7.31 -16.46
CA LEU A 120 10.30 -8.59 -16.86
C LEU A 120 8.94 -8.40 -17.54
N ILE A 121 8.08 -7.53 -17.02
CA ILE A 121 6.78 -7.23 -17.62
C ILE A 121 6.97 -6.60 -19.01
N TRP A 122 7.90 -5.63 -19.13
CA TRP A 122 8.26 -5.03 -20.42
C TRP A 122 8.83 -6.04 -21.40
N LEU A 123 9.65 -6.98 -20.93
CA LEU A 123 10.19 -8.06 -21.75
C LEU A 123 9.08 -8.98 -22.26
N ILE A 124 8.17 -9.42 -21.38
CA ILE A 124 7.05 -10.28 -21.75
C ILE A 124 6.13 -9.57 -22.74
N HIS A 125 5.82 -8.29 -22.51
CA HIS A 125 5.05 -7.50 -23.46
C HIS A 125 5.76 -7.40 -24.81
N ARG A 126 7.06 -7.07 -24.81
CA ARG A 126 7.89 -6.97 -26.02
C ARG A 126 7.96 -8.31 -26.77
N LEU A 127 8.10 -9.43 -26.06
CA LEU A 127 8.09 -10.77 -26.63
C LEU A 127 6.72 -11.14 -27.21
N ARG A 128 5.61 -10.77 -26.55
CA ARG A 128 4.25 -10.93 -27.10
C ARG A 128 4.04 -10.10 -28.36
N THR A 129 4.49 -8.84 -28.37
CA THR A 129 4.45 -7.98 -29.56
C THR A 129 5.28 -8.56 -30.71
N LEU A 130 6.43 -9.16 -30.42
CA LEU A 130 7.26 -9.82 -31.43
C LEU A 130 6.67 -11.15 -31.91
N HIS A 131 5.96 -11.87 -31.07
CA HIS A 131 5.23 -13.09 -31.44
C HIS A 131 3.95 -12.76 -32.25
N TYR A 132 3.37 -11.58 -32.05
CA TYR A 132 2.28 -11.01 -32.86
C TYR A 132 2.82 -10.25 -34.09
N ARG A 133 3.75 -10.84 -34.84
CA ARG A 133 4.11 -10.33 -36.18
C ARG A 133 3.04 -10.79 -37.17
N PRO A 134 2.16 -9.91 -37.69
CA PRO A 134 1.36 -10.28 -38.85
C PRO A 134 2.32 -10.60 -40.01
N GLN A 135 2.04 -11.67 -40.75
CA GLN A 135 2.78 -12.05 -41.95
C GLN A 135 2.92 -10.84 -42.88
N TYR A 136 4.13 -10.64 -43.42
CA TYR A 136 4.38 -9.61 -44.42
C TYR A 136 3.57 -9.94 -45.69
N ILE A 137 2.67 -9.04 -46.06
CA ILE A 137 1.79 -9.22 -47.22
C ILE A 137 2.64 -9.02 -48.49
N GLN A 138 2.74 -10.05 -49.32
CA GLN A 138 3.38 -9.88 -50.63
C GLN A 138 2.45 -9.08 -51.57
N ARG A 139 3.01 -8.08 -52.27
CA ARG A 139 2.27 -7.22 -53.23
C ARG A 139 1.46 -8.00 -54.27
N LYS A 140 1.91 -9.20 -54.65
CA LYS A 140 1.23 -10.04 -55.65
C LYS A 140 -0.06 -10.68 -55.13
N GLU A 141 -0.14 -10.95 -53.82
CA GLU A 141 -1.27 -11.61 -53.17
C GLU A 141 -2.44 -10.64 -52.91
N LEU A 142 -2.18 -9.32 -52.90
CA LEU A 142 -3.19 -8.26 -52.88
C LEU A 142 -3.97 -8.15 -54.20
N LEU A 143 -3.33 -8.47 -55.33
CA LEU A 143 -3.95 -8.37 -56.66
C LEU A 143 -4.87 -9.56 -56.96
N GLU A 144 -4.61 -10.70 -56.34
CA GLU A 144 -5.34 -11.95 -56.60
C GLU A 144 -6.65 -12.06 -55.80
N ASN A 145 -6.70 -11.44 -54.61
CA ASN A 145 -7.93 -11.34 -53.80
C ASN A 145 -7.98 -10.00 -53.05
N PRO A 146 -8.54 -8.94 -53.68
CA PRO A 146 -8.60 -7.59 -53.11
C PRO A 146 -9.38 -7.48 -51.78
N TYR A 147 -10.18 -8.48 -51.42
CA TYR A 147 -11.09 -8.46 -50.27
C TYR A 147 -10.65 -9.31 -49.06
N ARG A 148 -9.46 -9.93 -49.10
CA ARG A 148 -9.02 -10.89 -48.07
C ARG A 148 -8.62 -10.25 -46.74
N PHE A 149 -8.30 -8.95 -46.71
CA PHE A 149 -7.82 -8.25 -45.52
C PHE A 149 -8.75 -7.11 -45.11
N LYS A 150 -9.73 -7.43 -44.24
CA LYS A 150 -10.75 -6.49 -43.74
C LYS A 150 -10.18 -5.28 -42.98
N SER A 151 -8.97 -5.40 -42.43
CA SER A 151 -8.30 -4.36 -41.62
C SER A 151 -7.78 -3.16 -42.42
N TYR A 152 -7.76 -3.22 -43.75
CA TYR A 152 -7.33 -2.09 -44.58
C TYR A 152 -8.48 -1.14 -44.99
N ARG A 153 -9.75 -1.59 -44.94
CA ARG A 153 -10.89 -0.72 -45.27
C ARG A 153 -11.27 0.23 -44.13
N GLU A 154 -11.07 -0.19 -42.88
CA GLU A 154 -11.50 0.59 -41.70
C GLU A 154 -10.76 1.94 -41.60
N LYS A 155 -9.50 2.03 -42.07
CA LYS A 155 -8.76 3.29 -42.09
C LYS A 155 -9.16 4.24 -43.22
N ASP A 156 -9.47 3.73 -44.41
CA ASP A 156 -9.85 4.57 -45.55
C ASP A 156 -11.28 5.12 -45.42
N GLU A 157 -12.20 4.38 -44.80
CA GLU A 157 -13.55 4.90 -44.52
C GLU A 157 -13.53 5.99 -43.44
N ASP A 158 -12.70 5.85 -42.41
CA ASP A 158 -12.53 6.86 -41.36
C ASP A 158 -11.84 8.13 -41.88
N GLN A 159 -10.84 7.99 -42.77
CA GLN A 159 -10.20 9.13 -43.42
C GLN A 159 -11.13 9.85 -44.41
N ASN A 160 -11.94 9.11 -45.19
CA ASN A 160 -12.92 9.72 -46.09
C ASN A 160 -14.07 10.39 -45.32
N ARG A 161 -14.50 9.84 -44.17
CA ARG A 161 -15.44 10.51 -43.26
C ARG A 161 -14.84 11.79 -42.67
N ALA A 162 -13.58 11.77 -42.25
CA ALA A 162 -12.94 12.95 -41.67
C ALA A 162 -12.80 14.11 -42.66
N ILE A 163 -12.60 13.83 -43.94
CA ILE A 163 -12.53 14.85 -45.01
C ILE A 163 -13.92 15.46 -45.26
N LEU A 164 -14.99 14.67 -45.22
CA LEU A 164 -16.39 15.13 -45.37
C LEU A 164 -16.83 16.12 -44.28
N PHE A 165 -16.24 16.05 -43.07
CA PHE A 165 -16.53 16.97 -41.97
C PHE A 165 -15.62 18.21 -41.93
N GLN A 166 -14.64 18.34 -42.82
CA GLN A 166 -13.71 19.47 -42.86
C GLN A 166 -13.96 20.46 -44.00
N THR A 167 -14.91 20.21 -44.91
CA THR A 167 -15.20 21.07 -46.07
C THR A 167 -16.57 21.76 -46.04
N GLU A 168 -17.15 22.02 -44.87
CA GLU A 168 -18.17 23.07 -44.75
C GLU A 168 -17.49 24.36 -44.29
N GLU A 169 -17.29 25.27 -45.25
CA GLU A 169 -16.71 26.60 -45.06
C GLU A 169 -17.57 27.40 -44.08
N LYS A 170 -17.01 27.67 -42.89
CA LYS A 170 -17.64 28.46 -41.82
C LYS A 170 -17.73 29.97 -42.14
N SER A 171 -17.30 30.39 -43.34
CA SER A 171 -17.29 31.78 -43.79
C SER A 171 -18.62 32.21 -44.42
N ASP A 172 -19.36 31.29 -45.04
CA ASP A 172 -20.52 31.66 -45.87
C ASP A 172 -21.81 31.76 -45.05
N LEU A 173 -21.87 31.06 -43.92
CA LEU A 173 -23.00 31.14 -42.97
C LEU A 173 -22.98 32.42 -42.12
N ALA A 174 -21.80 33.02 -41.89
CA ALA A 174 -21.69 34.26 -41.13
C ALA A 174 -22.16 35.49 -41.93
N HIS A 175 -22.00 35.47 -43.26
CA HIS A 175 -22.50 36.53 -44.13
C HIS A 175 -24.02 36.45 -44.33
N GLN A 176 -24.60 35.25 -44.43
CA GLN A 176 -26.05 35.08 -44.51
C GLN A 176 -26.78 35.37 -43.19
N GLU A 177 -26.19 35.08 -42.03
CA GLU A 177 -26.80 35.42 -40.73
C GLU A 177 -26.79 36.93 -40.45
N SER A 178 -25.77 37.67 -40.91
CA SER A 178 -25.71 39.13 -40.75
C SER A 178 -26.76 39.84 -41.60
N GLU A 179 -26.98 39.41 -42.85
CA GLU A 179 -27.98 40.02 -43.73
C GLU A 179 -29.43 39.70 -43.30
N LEU A 180 -29.64 38.53 -42.68
CA LEU A 180 -30.94 38.15 -42.11
C LEU A 180 -31.27 38.95 -40.85
N PHE A 181 -30.29 39.20 -39.97
CA PHE A 181 -30.49 39.98 -38.75
C PHE A 181 -30.74 41.48 -39.00
N ASP A 182 -30.09 42.08 -40.00
CA ASP A 182 -30.35 43.48 -40.35
C ASP A 182 -31.68 43.64 -41.09
N SER A 183 -32.09 42.68 -41.92
CA SER A 183 -33.43 42.67 -42.54
C SER A 183 -34.56 42.52 -41.51
N GLN A 184 -34.36 41.78 -40.41
CA GLN A 184 -35.34 41.67 -39.33
C GLN A 184 -35.42 42.94 -38.46
N ARG A 185 -34.30 43.66 -38.27
CA ARG A 185 -34.29 44.95 -37.54
C ARG A 185 -34.99 46.08 -38.29
N GLN A 186 -34.89 46.11 -39.62
CA GLN A 186 -35.63 47.09 -40.43
C GLN A 186 -37.15 46.83 -40.37
N ASN A 187 -37.58 45.56 -40.38
CA ASN A 187 -39.00 45.21 -40.37
C ASN A 187 -39.68 45.45 -39.00
N GLU A 188 -38.96 45.28 -37.87
CA GLU A 188 -39.49 45.57 -36.53
C GLU A 188 -39.57 47.08 -36.22
N ALA A 189 -38.78 47.92 -36.89
CA ALA A 189 -38.87 49.38 -36.77
C ALA A 189 -40.09 49.97 -37.50
N ASP A 190 -40.51 49.35 -38.59
CA ASP A 190 -41.69 49.78 -39.37
C ASP A 190 -43.02 49.23 -38.79
N GLU A 191 -43.03 48.08 -38.10
CA GLU A 191 -44.24 47.55 -37.45
C GLU A 191 -44.55 48.19 -36.08
N GLY A 192 -43.59 48.88 -35.45
CA GLY A 192 -43.77 49.60 -34.17
C GLY A 192 -44.48 50.96 -34.26
N CYS A 193 -44.75 51.49 -35.47
CA CYS A 193 -45.35 52.81 -35.66
C CYS A 193 -46.84 52.79 -36.05
N THR A 194 -47.52 51.64 -36.01
CA THR A 194 -48.91 51.51 -36.51
C THR A 194 -49.88 50.78 -35.57
N LEU A 195 -49.75 50.90 -34.24
CA LEU A 195 -50.83 50.59 -33.30
C LEU A 195 -50.82 51.54 -32.09
N ARG A 196 -51.43 52.71 -32.26
CA ARG A 196 -52.08 53.46 -31.17
C ARG A 196 -53.41 54.02 -31.67
#